data_AF-A0A9W6H6C1-F1
#
_entry.id   AF-A0A9W6H6C1-F1
#
_cell.length_a   1.000
_cell.length_b   1.000
_cell.length_c   1.000
_cell.angle_alpha   90.00
_cell.angle_beta   90.00
_cell.angle_gamma   90.00
#
_symmetry.space_group_name_H-M   'P 1'
#
loop_
_entity.id
_entity.type
_entity.pdbx_description
1 polymer ?
#
loop_
_entity_poly.entity_id
_entity_poly.type
_entity_poly.pdbx_seq_one_letter_code
_entity_poly.pdbx_strand_id
1 'polypeptide(L)'
;MTNSAAAAHFRAKLSFETDPSDVFADQQEGAAFALVDTRSQAAWDQGHAVGAIHLPTREIAARASAEIPHGTPVVVYCWSPGCNGGDKAALAFAQLGYDVRLMIGGFEYWAREGYPVESADGPVVRAADPLVAPVAAPSCAC
;
A
#
# COMPACT_ATOMS: atom_id res chain seq x y z
N MET A 1 0.97 25.57 20.62
CA MET A 1 0.03 24.71 19.86
C MET A 1 -0.63 23.78 20.85
N THR A 2 -1.93 23.91 21.08
CA THR A 2 -2.68 23.08 22.04
C THR A 2 -2.79 21.64 21.53
N ASN A 3 -2.83 20.65 22.42
CA ASN A 3 -2.98 19.22 22.09
C ASN A 3 -4.09 18.93 21.06
N SER A 4 -5.14 19.76 20.97
CA SER A 4 -6.21 19.68 19.98
C SER A 4 -5.75 19.83 18.52
N ALA A 5 -4.84 20.77 18.21
CA ALA A 5 -4.37 21.00 16.84
C ALA A 5 -3.48 19.85 16.34
N ALA A 6 -2.63 19.32 17.22
CA ALA A 6 -1.82 18.15 16.92
C ALA A 6 -2.71 16.92 16.65
N ALA A 7 -3.71 16.68 17.50
CA ALA A 7 -4.64 15.56 17.31
C ALA A 7 -5.44 15.68 15.99
N ALA A 8 -5.90 16.88 15.63
CA ALA A 8 -6.60 17.11 14.36
C ALA A 8 -5.70 16.82 13.16
N HIS A 9 -4.43 17.28 13.20
CA HIS A 9 -3.45 17.02 12.16
C HIS A 9 -3.20 15.53 11.95
N PHE A 10 -2.85 14.80 13.02
CA PHE A 10 -2.53 13.38 12.89
C PHE A 10 -3.74 12.52 12.54
N ARG A 11 -4.96 12.89 12.97
CA ARG A 11 -6.17 12.20 12.53
C ARG A 11 -6.40 12.35 11.02
N ALA A 12 -6.21 13.56 10.48
CA ALA A 12 -6.33 13.78 9.04
C ALA A 12 -5.23 13.05 8.26
N LYS A 13 -4.00 12.99 8.79
CA LYS A 13 -2.92 12.22 8.17
C LYS A 13 -3.26 10.73 8.09
N LEU A 14 -3.67 10.14 9.22
CA LEU A 14 -3.99 8.72 9.32
C LEU A 14 -5.28 8.31 8.59
N SER A 15 -6.13 9.26 8.17
CA SER A 15 -7.26 8.94 7.30
C SER A 15 -6.90 8.78 5.83
N PHE A 16 -5.70 9.23 5.40
CA PHE A 16 -5.26 9.17 4.00
C PHE A 16 -4.02 8.30 3.79
N GLU A 17 -3.44 7.77 4.87
CA GLU A 17 -2.24 6.94 4.86
C GLU A 17 -2.49 5.68 5.69
N THR A 18 -1.79 4.61 5.36
CA THR A 18 -1.73 3.34 6.10
C THR A 18 -0.33 2.77 5.94
N ASP A 19 0.17 1.98 6.86
CA ASP A 19 1.49 1.35 6.72
C ASP A 19 1.38 -0.11 6.24
N PRO A 20 2.50 -0.78 5.90
CA PRO A 20 2.45 -2.17 5.44
C PRO A 20 1.90 -3.14 6.48
N SER A 21 2.09 -2.86 7.77
CA SER A 21 1.61 -3.70 8.88
C SER A 21 0.09 -3.66 8.98
N ASP A 22 -0.52 -2.47 8.93
CA ASP A 22 -1.98 -2.30 8.86
C ASP A 22 -2.58 -3.04 7.66
N VAL A 23 -1.97 -2.88 6.47
CA VAL A 23 -2.45 -3.53 5.24
C VAL A 23 -2.38 -5.04 5.36
N PHE A 24 -1.28 -5.58 5.90
CA PHE A 24 -1.15 -7.01 6.09
C PHE A 24 -2.12 -7.55 7.16
N ALA A 25 -2.33 -6.81 8.25
CA ALA A 25 -3.34 -7.16 9.25
C ALA A 25 -4.75 -7.18 8.65
N ASP A 26 -5.13 -6.15 7.89
CA ASP A 26 -6.39 -6.07 7.16
C ASP A 26 -6.57 -7.28 6.20
N GLN A 27 -5.51 -7.70 5.49
CA GLN A 27 -5.54 -8.90 4.65
C GLN A 27 -5.80 -10.18 5.46
N GLN A 28 -5.11 -10.33 6.59
CA GLN A 28 -5.21 -11.52 7.46
C GLN A 28 -6.58 -11.61 8.14
N GLU A 29 -7.20 -10.48 8.42
CA GLU A 29 -8.57 -10.38 8.95
C GLU A 29 -9.65 -10.52 7.87
N GLY A 30 -9.26 -10.54 6.59
CA GLY A 30 -10.18 -10.64 5.46
C GLY A 30 -10.98 -9.37 5.20
N ALA A 31 -10.44 -8.20 5.57
CA ALA A 31 -11.02 -6.91 5.26
C ALA A 31 -11.17 -6.73 3.74
N ALA A 32 -12.27 -6.11 3.30
CA ALA A 32 -12.55 -5.89 1.89
C ALA A 32 -11.95 -4.56 1.42
N PHE A 33 -10.86 -4.64 0.65
CA PHE A 33 -10.24 -3.49 -0.02
C PHE A 33 -9.47 -3.94 -1.27
N ALA A 34 -9.16 -2.99 -2.15
CA ALA A 34 -8.30 -3.21 -3.31
C ALA A 34 -6.89 -2.70 -3.00
N LEU A 35 -5.92 -3.61 -2.85
CA LEU A 35 -4.50 -3.25 -2.82
C LEU A 35 -3.99 -3.06 -4.24
N VAL A 36 -3.33 -1.93 -4.55
CA VAL A 36 -2.99 -1.56 -5.92
C VAL A 36 -1.51 -1.23 -6.05
N ASP A 37 -0.84 -1.98 -6.91
CA ASP A 37 0.53 -1.68 -7.34
C ASP A 37 0.53 -0.71 -8.51
N THR A 38 1.08 0.47 -8.29
CA THR A 38 1.03 1.57 -9.25
C THR A 38 2.28 1.67 -10.13
N ARG A 39 3.21 0.73 -9.97
CA ARG A 39 4.51 0.73 -10.63
C ARG A 39 4.42 0.15 -12.04
N SER A 40 5.54 0.16 -12.77
CA SER A 40 5.63 -0.37 -14.13
C SER A 40 5.44 -1.89 -14.19
N GLN A 41 5.22 -2.44 -15.38
CA GLN A 41 5.17 -3.90 -15.58
C GLN A 41 6.46 -4.58 -15.10
N ALA A 42 7.64 -4.04 -15.45
CA ALA A 42 8.91 -4.63 -15.02
C ALA A 42 9.06 -4.64 -13.48
N ALA A 43 8.50 -3.64 -12.79
CA ALA A 43 8.48 -3.59 -11.34
C ALA A 43 7.56 -4.66 -10.74
N TRP A 44 6.37 -4.82 -11.32
CA TRP A 44 5.40 -5.84 -10.96
C TRP A 44 6.00 -7.25 -11.15
N ASP A 45 6.57 -7.51 -12.32
CA ASP A 45 7.18 -8.80 -12.67
C ASP A 45 8.36 -9.14 -11.76
N GLN A 46 9.12 -8.13 -11.31
CA GLN A 46 10.22 -8.30 -10.36
C GLN A 46 9.73 -8.71 -8.97
N GLY A 47 8.57 -8.22 -8.55
CA GLY A 47 8.01 -8.53 -7.25
C GLY A 47 6.95 -7.52 -6.81
N HIS A 48 5.82 -7.98 -6.30
CA HIS A 48 4.69 -7.19 -5.82
C HIS A 48 4.06 -7.85 -4.58
N ALA A 49 3.25 -7.09 -3.84
CA ALA A 49 2.54 -7.61 -2.68
C ALA A 49 1.47 -8.63 -3.13
N VAL A 50 1.37 -9.77 -2.42
CA VAL A 50 0.37 -10.80 -2.74
C VAL A 50 -1.04 -10.21 -2.63
N GLY A 51 -1.89 -10.53 -3.61
CA GLY A 51 -3.27 -10.04 -3.67
C GLY A 51 -3.42 -8.61 -4.18
N ALA A 52 -2.32 -7.95 -4.58
CA ALA A 52 -2.41 -6.66 -5.24
C ALA A 52 -2.99 -6.76 -6.66
N ILE A 53 -3.56 -5.65 -7.14
CA ILE A 53 -3.96 -5.44 -8.54
C ILE A 53 -2.90 -4.58 -9.21
N HIS A 54 -2.44 -4.99 -10.40
CA HIS A 54 -1.49 -4.19 -11.17
C HIS A 54 -2.20 -3.10 -11.98
N LEU A 55 -2.05 -1.85 -11.53
CA LEU A 55 -2.64 -0.70 -12.18
C LEU A 55 -1.66 0.48 -12.17
N PRO A 56 -0.78 0.57 -13.18
CA PRO A 56 0.20 1.65 -13.26
C PRO A 56 -0.45 3.03 -13.16
N THR A 57 0.19 3.99 -12.47
CA THR A 57 -0.40 5.32 -12.19
C THR A 57 -1.03 5.99 -13.41
N ARG A 58 -0.37 5.91 -14.57
CA ARG A 58 -0.82 6.53 -15.83
C ARG A 58 -2.12 5.94 -16.39
N GLU A 59 -2.51 4.75 -15.94
CA GLU A 59 -3.63 3.98 -16.48
C GLU A 59 -4.85 4.01 -15.56
N ILE A 60 -4.70 4.49 -14.32
CA ILE A 60 -5.76 4.59 -13.31
C ILE A 60 -7.00 5.29 -13.88
N ALA A 61 -6.82 6.45 -14.52
CA ALA A 61 -7.93 7.24 -15.08
C ALA A 61 -8.77 6.47 -16.13
N ALA A 62 -8.17 5.52 -16.82
CA ALA A 62 -8.82 4.76 -17.89
C ALA A 62 -9.35 3.40 -17.43
N ARG A 63 -8.69 2.76 -16.46
CA ARG A 63 -8.91 1.35 -16.11
C ARG A 63 -9.58 1.15 -14.74
N ALA A 64 -9.44 2.10 -13.81
CA ALA A 64 -9.87 1.90 -12.41
C ALA A 64 -11.35 1.53 -12.28
N SER A 65 -12.26 2.23 -12.97
CA SER A 65 -13.71 1.97 -12.89
C SER A 65 -14.15 0.63 -13.47
N ALA A 66 -13.34 0.02 -14.33
CA ALA A 66 -13.59 -1.30 -14.90
C ALA A 66 -13.04 -2.42 -14.01
N GLU A 67 -11.97 -2.16 -13.25
CA GLU A 67 -11.26 -3.18 -12.47
C GLU A 67 -11.64 -3.16 -10.98
N ILE A 68 -12.01 -2.01 -10.45
CA ILE A 68 -12.32 -1.82 -9.02
C ILE A 68 -13.72 -1.24 -8.90
N PRO A 69 -14.70 -2.00 -8.35
CA PRO A 69 -16.05 -1.50 -8.13
C PRO A 69 -16.05 -0.20 -7.31
N HIS A 70 -16.91 0.74 -7.68
CA HIS A 70 -17.11 1.94 -6.87
C HIS A 70 -17.60 1.58 -5.47
N GLY A 71 -17.06 2.28 -4.46
CA GLY A 71 -17.34 2.02 -3.05
C GLY A 71 -16.38 1.00 -2.40
N THR A 72 -15.54 0.31 -3.17
CA THR A 72 -14.43 -0.48 -2.62
C THR A 72 -13.32 0.46 -2.13
N PRO A 73 -12.89 0.36 -0.85
CA PRO A 73 -11.72 1.10 -0.37
C PRO A 73 -10.47 0.70 -1.15
N VAL A 74 -9.63 1.67 -1.50
CA VAL A 74 -8.41 1.46 -2.27
C VAL A 74 -7.20 1.77 -1.40
N VAL A 75 -6.21 0.88 -1.43
CA VAL A 75 -4.88 1.14 -0.87
C VAL A 75 -3.88 1.10 -2.03
N VAL A 76 -3.21 2.21 -2.30
CA VAL A 76 -2.19 2.26 -3.35
C VAL A 76 -0.79 2.22 -2.78
N TYR A 77 0.16 1.67 -3.54
CA TYR A 77 1.57 1.77 -3.21
C TYR A 77 2.45 2.02 -4.44
N CYS A 78 3.63 2.62 -4.20
CA CYS A 78 4.74 2.72 -5.15
C CYS A 78 5.98 1.99 -4.60
N TRP A 79 7.18 2.40 -4.99
CA TRP A 79 8.42 1.68 -4.74
C TRP A 79 8.88 1.78 -3.29
N SER A 80 8.99 2.99 -2.76
CA SER A 80 9.68 3.29 -1.50
C SER A 80 9.20 4.62 -0.90
N PRO A 81 9.63 5.01 0.31
CA PRO A 81 9.30 6.32 0.89
C PRO A 81 9.66 7.52 0.01
N GLY A 82 10.64 7.37 -0.89
CA GLY A 82 11.06 8.43 -1.82
C GLY A 82 10.26 8.49 -3.12
N CYS A 83 9.26 7.62 -3.33
CA CYS A 83 8.48 7.59 -4.57
C CYS A 83 7.19 8.43 -4.47
N ASN A 84 7.15 9.59 -5.13
CA ASN A 84 5.92 10.39 -5.30
C ASN A 84 4.85 9.73 -6.20
N GLY A 85 5.12 8.55 -6.77
CA GLY A 85 4.16 7.80 -7.59
C GLY A 85 2.94 7.34 -6.79
N GLY A 86 3.13 7.02 -5.49
CA GLY A 86 2.04 6.65 -4.59
C GLY A 86 1.05 7.81 -4.40
N ASP A 87 1.54 9.01 -4.07
CA ASP A 87 0.71 10.21 -3.94
C ASP A 87 -0.04 10.55 -5.23
N LYS A 88 0.65 10.46 -6.38
CA LYS A 88 0.03 10.72 -7.69
C LYS A 88 -1.09 9.73 -7.99
N ALA A 89 -0.92 8.46 -7.62
CA ALA A 89 -1.93 7.44 -7.79
C ALA A 89 -3.11 7.66 -6.84
N ALA A 90 -2.85 7.94 -5.57
CA ALA A 90 -3.90 8.27 -4.59
C ALA A 90 -4.72 9.47 -5.06
N LEU A 91 -4.07 10.52 -5.56
CA LEU A 91 -4.76 11.67 -6.15
C LEU A 91 -5.63 11.28 -7.35
N ALA A 92 -5.14 10.42 -8.25
CA ALA A 92 -5.91 9.97 -9.40
C ALA A 92 -7.17 9.20 -9.00
N PHE A 93 -7.07 8.29 -8.02
CA PHE A 93 -8.22 7.57 -7.46
C PHE A 93 -9.20 8.51 -6.75
N ALA A 94 -8.71 9.46 -5.96
CA ALA A 94 -9.54 10.43 -5.27
C ALA A 94 -10.33 11.31 -6.26
N GLN A 95 -9.72 11.71 -7.38
CA GLN A 95 -10.41 12.46 -8.44
C GLN A 95 -11.52 11.65 -9.13
N LEU A 96 -11.42 10.32 -9.12
CA LEU A 96 -12.46 9.40 -9.61
C LEU A 96 -13.51 9.07 -8.53
N GLY A 97 -13.37 9.62 -7.31
CA GLY A 97 -14.33 9.45 -6.22
C GLY A 97 -14.15 8.17 -5.39
N TYR A 98 -12.98 7.52 -5.46
CA TYR A 98 -12.67 6.39 -4.57
C TYR A 98 -12.25 6.89 -3.18
N ASP A 99 -12.61 6.11 -2.16
CA ASP A 99 -11.98 6.19 -0.84
C ASP A 99 -10.60 5.53 -0.95
N VAL A 100 -9.53 6.32 -0.82
CA VAL A 100 -8.17 5.88 -1.12
C VAL A 100 -7.20 6.28 -0.02
N ARG A 101 -6.36 5.32 0.37
CA ARG A 101 -5.22 5.51 1.28
C ARG A 101 -3.91 5.19 0.56
N LEU A 102 -2.85 5.90 0.91
CA LEU A 102 -1.48 5.58 0.49
C LEU A 102 -0.84 4.62 1.49
N MET A 103 -0.33 3.47 1.02
CA MET A 103 0.55 2.62 1.82
C MET A 103 1.95 3.26 1.88
N ILE A 104 2.26 3.92 3.00
CA ILE A 104 3.57 4.54 3.23
C ILE A 104 4.66 3.46 3.33
N GLY A 105 5.89 3.83 3.01
CA GLY A 105 6.98 2.84 2.87
C GLY A 105 6.97 2.09 1.54
N GLY A 106 5.80 1.95 0.90
CA GLY A 106 5.64 1.31 -0.40
C GLY A 106 6.06 -0.16 -0.39
N PHE A 107 6.36 -0.69 -1.59
CA PHE A 107 6.80 -2.07 -1.75
C PHE A 107 8.11 -2.39 -1.01
N GLU A 108 9.01 -1.41 -0.87
CA GLU A 108 10.28 -1.59 -0.16
C GLU A 108 10.05 -2.06 1.27
N TYR A 109 9.21 -1.35 2.03
CA TYR A 109 8.99 -1.68 3.44
C TYR A 109 8.14 -2.94 3.58
N TRP A 110 7.13 -3.13 2.73
CA TRP A 110 6.39 -4.39 2.65
C TRP A 110 7.33 -5.61 2.54
N ALA A 111 8.25 -5.57 1.58
CA ALA A 111 9.19 -6.65 1.34
C ALA A 111 10.23 -6.80 2.46
N ARG A 112 10.66 -5.69 3.08
CA ARG A 112 11.64 -5.69 4.18
C ARG A 112 11.02 -6.11 5.51
N GLU A 113 9.73 -5.92 5.72
CA GLU A 113 9.01 -6.46 6.88
C GLU A 113 8.75 -7.97 6.75
N GLY A 114 9.03 -8.55 5.58
CA GLY A 114 8.92 -9.99 5.33
C GLY A 114 7.50 -10.45 4.96
N TYR A 115 6.63 -9.51 4.60
CA TYR A 115 5.27 -9.84 4.15
C TYR A 115 5.28 -10.57 2.79
N PRO A 116 4.21 -11.34 2.48
CA PRO A 116 4.18 -12.17 1.27
C PRO A 116 4.36 -11.36 -0.02
N VAL A 117 5.25 -11.84 -0.89
CA VAL A 117 5.56 -11.23 -2.20
C VAL A 117 5.41 -12.29 -3.30
N GLU A 118 4.91 -11.88 -4.45
CA GLU A 118 4.88 -12.67 -5.69
C GLU A 118 5.66 -11.95 -6.79
N SER A 119 6.27 -12.70 -7.69
CA SER A 119 6.90 -12.21 -8.93
C SER A 119 6.28 -12.89 -10.14
N ALA A 120 6.77 -12.58 -11.34
CA ALA A 120 6.39 -13.29 -12.56
C ALA A 120 6.65 -14.82 -12.48
N ASP A 121 7.58 -15.25 -11.62
CA ASP A 121 7.97 -16.65 -11.44
C ASP A 121 7.27 -17.33 -10.25
N GLY A 122 6.41 -16.61 -9.51
CA GLY A 122 5.66 -17.11 -8.37
C GLY A 122 6.09 -16.52 -7.01
N PRO A 123 5.81 -17.21 -5.89
CA PRO A 123 6.07 -16.67 -4.55
C PRO A 123 7.56 -16.40 -4.27
N VAL A 124 7.85 -15.27 -3.65
CA VAL A 124 9.19 -14.84 -3.25
C VAL A 124 9.27 -14.78 -1.73
N VAL A 125 10.15 -15.59 -1.14
CA VAL A 125 10.41 -15.57 0.31
C VAL A 125 11.49 -14.54 0.62
N ARG A 126 11.20 -13.63 1.55
CA ARG A 126 12.15 -12.64 2.08
C ARG A 126 12.20 -12.74 3.59
N ALA A 127 13.40 -12.68 4.17
CA ALA A 127 13.55 -12.55 5.61
C ALA A 127 13.24 -11.10 6.02
N ALA A 128 12.61 -10.94 7.18
CA ALA A 128 12.40 -9.65 7.79
C ALA A 128 13.75 -8.96 8.08
N ASP A 129 13.88 -7.71 7.68
CA ASP A 129 15.00 -6.83 7.96
C ASP A 129 14.86 -6.30 9.39
N PRO A 130 15.86 -6.50 10.28
CA PRO A 130 15.83 -6.04 11.66
C PRO A 130 15.62 -4.53 11.84
N LEU A 131 15.81 -3.72 10.79
CA LEU A 131 15.59 -2.27 10.84
C LEU A 131 14.12 -1.87 10.76
N VAL A 132 13.26 -2.71 10.20
CA VAL A 132 11.85 -2.38 9.96
C VAL A 132 10.88 -3.35 10.64
N ALA A 133 11.34 -4.52 11.08
CA ALA A 133 10.52 -5.48 11.80
C ALA A 133 11.30 -6.23 12.89
N PRO A 134 10.68 -6.57 14.04
CA PRO A 134 11.27 -7.45 15.03
C PRO A 134 11.51 -8.85 14.46
N VAL A 135 12.76 -9.24 14.29
CA VAL A 135 13.13 -10.59 13.81
C VAL A 135 12.85 -11.72 14.82
N ALA A 136 12.61 -11.40 16.08
CA ALA A 136 12.38 -12.37 17.16
C ALA A 136 10.93 -12.45 17.65
N ALA A 137 10.02 -11.59 17.15
CA ALA A 137 8.61 -11.56 17.58
C ALA A 137 7.70 -11.21 16.39
N PRO A 138 6.52 -11.83 16.28
CA PRO A 138 5.69 -11.77 15.06
C PRO A 138 4.94 -10.45 14.83
N SER A 139 5.12 -9.42 15.68
CA SER A 139 4.41 -8.15 15.50
C SER A 139 5.29 -6.95 15.86
N CYS A 140 5.25 -5.94 15.00
CA CYS A 140 5.52 -4.55 15.38
C CYS A 140 4.42 -4.12 16.37
N ALA A 141 4.78 -3.39 17.42
CA ALA A 141 3.83 -2.85 18.40
C ALA A 141 3.23 -1.50 17.95
N CYS A 142 3.24 -1.24 16.64
CA CYS A 142 2.80 -0.01 16.01
C CYS A 142 1.31 -0.09 15.67
#